data_AF-D4Z223-F1
#
_entry.id   AF-D4Z223-F1
#
_cell.length_a   1.000
_cell.length_b   1.000
_cell.length_c   1.000
_cell.angle_alpha   90.00
_cell.angle_beta   90.00
_cell.angle_gamma   90.00
#
_symmetry.space_group_name_H-M   'P 1'
#
loop_
_entity.id
_entity.type
_entity.pdbx_description
1 polymer ?
#
loop_
_entity_poly.entity_id
_entity_poly.type
_entity_poly.pdbx_seq_one_letter_code
_entity_poly.pdbx_strand_id
1 'polypeptide(L)'
;MRLIVLVEARAAPRLHTVEGLWRRSTKTRPGSMTEFIRTRRLLDSAEIDRIIATAPLDLVRFQDVAADIPIEERPTMRQWIDRFNEGIDRLAA
;
A
#
# COMPACT_ATOMS: atom_id res chain seq x y z
N MET A 1 -8.03 -1.31 5.33
CA MET A 1 -7.59 -2.16 4.19
C MET A 1 -6.78 -1.39 3.14
N ARG A 2 -7.06 -0.10 2.93
CA ARG A 2 -6.40 0.75 1.92
C ARG A 2 -4.86 0.79 2.00
N LEU A 3 -4.27 0.90 3.20
CA LEU A 3 -2.82 0.88 3.39
C LEU A 3 -2.15 -0.36 2.79
N ILE A 4 -2.77 -1.54 2.99
CA ILE A 4 -2.24 -2.81 2.47
C ILE A 4 -2.21 -2.77 0.94
N VAL A 5 -3.31 -2.34 0.32
CA VAL A 5 -3.43 -2.23 -1.14
C VAL A 5 -2.42 -1.23 -1.69
N LEU A 6 -2.23 -0.08 -1.04
CA LEU A 6 -1.24 0.89 -1.51
C LEU A 6 0.21 0.37 -1.40
N VAL A 7 0.57 -0.23 -0.25
CA VAL A 7 1.92 -0.77 -0.05
C VAL A 7 2.21 -1.83 -1.10
N GLU A 8 1.24 -2.72 -1.38
CA GLU A 8 1.37 -3.74 -2.42
C GLU A 8 1.49 -3.11 -3.82
N ALA A 9 0.67 -2.12 -4.16
CA ALA A 9 0.72 -1.42 -5.44
C ALA A 9 2.06 -0.69 -5.66
N ARG A 10 2.64 -0.10 -4.62
CA ARG A 10 3.96 0.56 -4.66
C ARG A 10 5.11 -0.44 -4.75
N ALA A 11 4.96 -1.61 -4.15
CA ALA A 11 5.96 -2.66 -4.19
C ALA A 11 5.94 -3.44 -5.51
N ALA A 12 4.77 -3.56 -6.16
CA ALA A 12 4.56 -4.41 -7.34
C ALA A 12 5.60 -4.25 -8.47
N PRO A 13 6.06 -3.03 -8.84
CA PRO A 13 7.08 -2.88 -9.90
C PRO A 13 8.45 -3.49 -9.56
N ARG A 14 8.74 -3.70 -8.27
CA ARG A 14 10.04 -4.18 -7.75
C ARG A 14 9.96 -5.57 -7.13
N LEU A 15 8.76 -6.12 -7.01
CA LEU A 15 8.52 -7.39 -6.34
C LEU A 15 8.64 -8.54 -7.34
N HIS A 16 9.80 -9.18 -7.39
CA HIS A 16 10.08 -10.27 -8.33
C HIS A 16 9.69 -11.66 -7.79
N THR A 17 9.77 -11.84 -6.47
CA THR A 17 9.37 -13.07 -5.79
C THR A 17 8.50 -12.70 -4.59
N VAL A 18 7.37 -13.40 -4.43
CA VAL A 18 6.47 -13.22 -3.30
C VAL A 18 6.54 -14.49 -2.44
N GLU A 19 7.73 -14.80 -1.91
CA GLU A 19 7.85 -15.88 -0.95
C GLU A 19 7.23 -15.45 0.39
N GLY A 20 6.42 -16.31 0.99
CA GLY A 20 6.02 -16.16 2.40
C GLY A 20 4.82 -15.25 2.70
N LEU A 21 4.05 -14.78 1.71
CA LEU A 21 2.81 -14.03 2.00
C LEU A 21 1.79 -14.86 2.81
N TRP A 22 1.85 -16.18 2.66
CA TRP A 22 0.96 -17.12 3.34
C TRP A 22 1.74 -18.13 4.14
N ARG A 23 1.24 -18.45 5.34
CA ARG A 23 1.77 -19.55 6.15
C ARG A 23 1.62 -20.87 5.40
N ARG A 24 2.51 -21.82 5.70
CA ARG A 24 2.47 -23.16 5.11
C ARG A 24 1.09 -23.83 5.27
N SER A 25 0.44 -23.61 6.41
CA SER A 25 -0.89 -24.16 6.76
C SER A 25 -2.07 -23.47 6.06
N THR A 26 -1.87 -22.37 5.34
CA THR A 26 -2.94 -21.68 4.64
C THR A 26 -3.39 -22.51 3.43
N LYS A 27 -4.62 -23.05 3.49
CA LYS A 27 -5.19 -23.96 2.46
C LYS A 27 -5.45 -23.27 1.13
N THR A 28 -5.97 -22.04 1.15
CA THR A 28 -6.17 -21.20 -0.03
C THR A 28 -5.17 -20.06 0.05
N ARG A 29 -4.25 -19.98 -0.91
CA ARG A 29 -3.22 -18.94 -0.99
C ARG A 29 -3.59 -17.99 -2.14
N PRO A 30 -4.38 -16.94 -1.88
CA PRO A 30 -4.62 -15.89 -2.88
C PRO A 30 -3.27 -15.38 -3.38
N GLY A 31 -3.09 -15.15 -4.68
CA GLY A 31 -1.78 -14.70 -5.19
C GLY A 31 -1.23 -13.49 -4.45
N SER A 32 -2.09 -12.48 -4.20
CA SER A 32 -1.75 -11.26 -3.47
C SER A 32 -2.78 -10.91 -2.38
N MET A 33 -2.40 -10.05 -1.44
CA MET A 33 -3.32 -9.60 -0.39
C MET A 33 -4.38 -8.66 -0.97
N THR A 34 -4.04 -7.87 -2.00
CA THR A 34 -5.02 -7.08 -2.75
C THR A 34 -6.10 -7.96 -3.38
N GLU A 35 -5.72 -9.08 -3.99
CA GLU A 35 -6.68 -10.01 -4.59
C GLU A 35 -7.59 -10.65 -3.54
N PHE A 36 -7.02 -11.01 -2.38
CA PHE A 36 -7.81 -11.49 -1.24
C PHE A 36 -8.84 -10.45 -0.78
N ILE A 37 -8.41 -9.19 -0.60
CA ILE A 37 -9.27 -8.07 -0.19
C ILE A 37 -10.40 -7.86 -1.20
N ARG A 38 -10.09 -7.90 -2.51
CA ARG A 38 -11.07 -7.78 -3.61
C ARG A 38 -12.09 -8.93 -3.59
N THR A 39 -11.62 -10.17 -3.62
CA THR A 39 -12.47 -11.37 -3.64
C THR A 39 -13.38 -11.44 -2.42
N ARG A 40 -12.87 -11.06 -1.24
CA ARG A 40 -13.63 -11.04 0.02
C ARG A 40 -14.49 -9.79 0.20
N ARG A 41 -14.45 -8.84 -0.76
CA ARG A 41 -15.17 -7.54 -0.71
C ARG A 41 -14.89 -6.77 0.59
N LEU A 42 -13.65 -6.82 1.06
CA LEU A 42 -13.21 -6.09 2.26
C LEU A 42 -12.87 -4.62 1.99
N LEU A 43 -12.84 -4.25 0.72
CA LEU A 43 -12.74 -2.89 0.21
C LEU A 43 -13.50 -2.83 -1.12
N ASP A 44 -14.07 -1.67 -1.46
CA ASP A 44 -14.76 -1.49 -2.73
C ASP A 44 -13.79 -1.72 -3.91
N SER A 45 -14.26 -2.38 -4.96
CA SER A 45 -13.38 -2.74 -6.09
C SER A 45 -12.93 -1.52 -6.89
N ALA A 46 -13.80 -0.53 -7.09
CA ALA A 46 -13.42 0.70 -7.77
C ALA A 46 -12.42 1.50 -6.93
N GLU A 47 -12.53 1.43 -5.60
CA GLU A 47 -11.52 2.00 -4.73
C GLU A 47 -10.16 1.30 -4.82
N ILE A 48 -10.12 -0.04 -4.88
CA ILE A 48 -8.88 -0.78 -5.12
C ILE A 48 -8.26 -0.34 -6.45
N ASP A 49 -9.06 -0.25 -7.51
CA ASP A 49 -8.61 0.17 -8.84
C ASP A 49 -8.03 1.59 -8.80
N ARG A 50 -8.68 2.53 -8.09
CA ARG A 50 -8.18 3.89 -7.89
C ARG A 50 -6.82 3.91 -7.19
N ILE A 51 -6.66 3.17 -6.09
CA ILE A 51 -5.39 3.11 -5.34
C ILE A 51 -4.27 2.57 -6.23
N ILE A 52 -4.53 1.49 -6.98
CA ILE A 52 -3.52 0.90 -7.88
C ILE A 52 -3.13 1.90 -8.97
N ALA A 53 -4.10 2.60 -9.56
CA ALA A 53 -3.84 3.56 -10.63
C ALA A 53 -3.02 4.78 -10.18
N THR A 54 -3.25 5.30 -8.97
CA THR A 54 -2.53 6.49 -8.49
C THR A 54 -1.21 6.17 -7.80
N ALA A 55 -1.03 4.95 -7.29
CA ALA A 55 0.11 4.55 -6.47
C ALA A 55 1.49 4.89 -7.08
N PRO A 56 1.76 4.69 -8.40
CA PRO A 56 3.07 5.03 -8.97
C PRO A 56 3.38 6.52 -8.91
N LEU A 57 2.42 7.37 -9.29
CA LEU A 57 2.60 8.82 -9.26
C LEU A 57 2.75 9.33 -7.81
N ASP A 58 1.93 8.80 -6.90
CA ASP A 58 1.98 9.15 -5.48
C ASP A 58 3.31 8.71 -4.84
N LEU A 59 3.91 7.61 -5.30
CA LEU A 59 5.22 7.16 -4.84
C LEU A 59 6.33 8.12 -5.29
N VAL A 60 6.33 8.55 -6.55
CA VAL A 60 7.34 9.51 -7.05
C VAL A 60 7.24 10.82 -6.28
N ARG A 61 6.03 11.39 -6.15
CA ARG A 61 5.81 12.61 -5.35
C ARG A 61 6.27 12.47 -3.90
N PHE A 62 6.01 11.32 -3.29
CA PHE A 62 6.47 11.04 -1.94
C PHE A 62 8.01 11.00 -1.87
N GLN A 63 8.67 10.41 -2.85
CA GLN A 63 10.13 10.34 -2.92
C GLN A 63 10.76 11.72 -3.13
N ASP A 64 10.16 12.57 -3.97
CA ASP A 64 10.63 13.95 -4.18
C ASP A 64 10.60 14.74 -2.87
N VAL A 65 9.46 14.73 -2.16
CA VAL A 65 9.33 15.41 -0.86
C VAL A 65 10.27 14.81 0.19
N ALA A 66 10.46 13.49 0.20
CA ALA A 66 11.37 12.84 1.15
C ALA A 66 12.84 13.12 0.85
N ALA A 67 13.20 13.45 -0.39
CA ALA A 67 14.55 13.84 -0.78
C ALA A 67 14.92 15.21 -0.23
N ASP A 68 13.95 16.12 -0.09
CA ASP A 68 14.15 17.46 0.48
C ASP A 68 14.31 17.46 2.00
N ILE A 69 13.96 16.36 2.68
CA ILE A 69 14.03 16.24 4.15
C ILE A 69 15.40 15.66 4.55
N PRO A 70 16.21 16.38 5.36
CA PRO A 70 17.45 15.85 5.93
C PRO A 70 17.22 14.52 6.65
N ILE A 71 18.17 13.59 6.56
CA ILE A 71 18.01 12.23 7.12
C ILE A 71 17.58 12.26 8.59
N GLU A 72 18.15 13.18 9.37
CA GLU A 72 17.93 13.28 10.81
C GLU A 72 16.54 13.82 11.18
N GLU A 73 15.86 14.44 10.21
CA GLU A 73 14.52 15.02 10.35
C GLU A 73 13.44 14.12 9.74
N ARG A 74 13.83 12.99 9.12
CA ARG A 74 12.87 12.10 8.48
C ARG A 74 11.92 11.49 9.51
N PRO A 75 10.61 11.46 9.22
CA PRO A 75 9.63 10.89 10.13
C PRO A 75 9.91 9.40 10.34
N THR A 76 9.67 8.94 11.56
CA THR A 76 9.68 7.51 11.85
C THR A 76 8.61 6.79 11.04
N MET A 77 8.78 5.49 10.82
CA MET A 77 7.77 4.67 10.13
C MET A 77 6.38 4.79 10.77
N ARG A 78 6.31 4.92 12.10
CA ARG A 78 5.04 5.12 12.83
C ARG A 78 4.37 6.44 12.43
N GLN A 79 5.10 7.55 12.50
CA GLN A 79 4.58 8.86 12.10
C GLN A 79 4.19 8.91 10.62
N TRP A 80 4.92 8.18 9.76
CA TRP A 80 4.55 8.03 8.36
C TRP A 80 3.22 7.29 8.19
N ILE A 81 3.02 6.17 8.89
CA ILE A 81 1.77 5.40 8.88
C ILE A 81 0.61 6.26 9.39
N ASP A 82 0.81 7.02 10.46
CA ASP A 82 -0.23 7.86 11.06
C ASP A 82 -0.70 8.94 10.07
N ARG A 83 0.24 9.74 9.52
CA ARG A 83 -0.08 10.75 8.49
C ARG A 83 -0.72 10.15 7.24
N PHE A 84 -0.28 8.95 6.88
CA PHE A 84 -0.84 8.23 5.75
C PHE A 84 -2.30 7.86 5.98
N ASN A 85 -2.62 7.30 7.14
CA ASN A 85 -4.00 6.96 7.50
C ASN A 85 -4.89 8.21 7.50
N GLU A 86 -4.41 9.33 8.03
CA GLU A 86 -5.13 10.61 7.99
C GLU A 86 -5.41 11.10 6.56
N GLY A 87 -4.45 10.96 5.65
CA GLY A 87 -4.63 11.36 4.24
C GLY A 87 -5.60 10.45 3.49
N ILE A 88 -5.56 9.15 3.78
CA ILE A 88 -6.48 8.15 3.24
C ILE A 88 -7.91 8.40 3.67
N ASP A 89 -8.14 8.67 4.96
CA ASP A 89 -9.48 8.91 5.48
C ASP A 89 -10.08 10.20 4.90
N ARG A 90 -9.24 11.21 4.62
CA ARG A 90 -9.66 12.46 3.97
C ARG A 90 -10.08 12.30 2.51
N LEU A 91 -9.52 11.35 1.76
CA LEU A 91 -9.85 11.08 0.36
C LEU A 91 -11.07 10.15 0.20
N ALA A 92 -11.42 9.44 1.28
CA ALA A 92 -12.55 8.51 1.33
C ALA A 92 -13.84 9.14 1.89
N ALA A 93 -13.75 10.35 2.46
CA ALA A 93 -14.87 11.16 2.97
C ALA A 93 -15.44 12.06 1.87
#